data_AF-A0A7W2M644-F1
#
_entry.id   AF-A0A7W2M644-F1
#
_cell.length_a   1.000
_cell.length_b   1.000
_cell.length_c   1.000
_cell.angle_alpha   90.00
_cell.angle_beta   90.00
_cell.angle_gamma   90.00
#
_symmetry.space_group_name_H-M   'P 1'
#
loop_
_entity.id
_entity.type
_entity.pdbx_description
1 polymer ?
#
loop_
_entity_poly.entity_id
_entity_poly.type
_entity_poly.pdbx_seq_one_letter_code
_entity_poly.pdbx_strand_id
1 'polypeptide(L)'
;MKTKFFKSVMPFLVMILAIGLSFAMDAKTSTTMGYYLDPALGVQSVPIGIECQPRTGFNCEFDGFQLYAEMELMNPLRKLNP
;
A
#
# COMPACT_ATOMS: atom_id res chain seq x y z
N MET A 1 -4.40 -30.10 40.73
CA MET A 1 -3.95 -28.69 40.77
C MET A 1 -3.34 -28.16 39.46
N LYS A 2 -3.31 -28.93 38.35
CA LYS A 2 -2.68 -28.50 37.07
C LYS A 2 -3.55 -27.56 36.20
N THR A 3 -4.86 -27.45 36.45
CA THR A 3 -5.80 -26.64 35.64
C THR A 3 -5.87 -25.16 36.06
N LYS A 4 -5.33 -24.79 37.23
CA LYS A 4 -5.36 -23.40 37.72
C LYS A 4 -4.36 -22.49 37.02
N PHE A 5 -3.17 -23.01 36.67
CA PHE A 5 -2.16 -22.26 35.92
C PHE A 5 -2.65 -21.88 34.52
N PHE A 6 -3.27 -22.82 33.82
CA PHE A 6 -3.82 -22.58 32.49
C PHE A 6 -4.89 -21.48 32.49
N LYS A 7 -5.75 -21.46 33.52
CA LYS A 7 -6.82 -20.46 33.66
C LYS A 7 -6.31 -19.04 33.94
N SER A 8 -5.10 -18.90 34.51
CA SER A 8 -4.50 -17.60 34.80
C SER A 8 -3.67 -17.04 33.65
N VAL A 9 -3.02 -17.89 32.85
CA VAL A 9 -2.13 -17.46 31.75
C VAL A 9 -2.90 -17.24 30.44
N MET A 10 -3.97 -18.01 30.21
CA MET A 10 -4.81 -17.91 29.01
C MET A 10 -5.35 -16.49 28.72
N PRO A 11 -5.89 -15.72 29.67
CA PRO A 11 -6.43 -14.38 29.37
C PRO A 11 -5.34 -13.39 28.93
N PHE A 12 -4.13 -13.48 29.51
CA PHE A 12 -3.02 -12.62 29.12
C PHE A 12 -2.52 -12.92 27.70
N LEU A 13 -2.48 -14.20 27.33
CA LEU A 13 -2.09 -14.60 25.98
C LEU A 13 -3.10 -14.13 24.93
N VAL A 14 -4.40 -14.20 25.23
CA VAL A 14 -5.47 -13.70 24.35
C VAL A 14 -5.37 -12.18 24.17
N MET A 15 -5.04 -11.43 25.22
CA MET A 15 -4.92 -9.98 25.15
C MET A 15 -3.71 -9.56 24.31
N ILE A 16 -2.56 -10.23 24.49
CA ILE A 16 -1.35 -9.98 23.67
C ILE A 16 -1.60 -10.37 22.21
N LEU A 17 -2.29 -11.49 21.96
CA LEU A 17 -2.63 -11.94 20.61
C LEU A 17 -3.56 -10.96 19.89
N ALA A 18 -4.60 -10.45 20.57
CA ALA A 18 -5.53 -9.48 20.00
C ALA A 18 -4.85 -8.16 19.61
N ILE A 19 -3.93 -7.67 20.45
CA ILE A 19 -3.13 -6.48 20.16
C ILE A 19 -2.19 -6.75 18.96
N GLY A 20 -1.53 -7.91 18.94
CA GLY A 20 -0.64 -8.31 17.84
C GLY A 20 -1.35 -8.46 16.48
N LEU A 21 -2.58 -8.98 16.46
CA LEU A 21 -3.35 -9.09 15.22
C LEU A 21 -3.77 -7.74 14.65
N SER A 22 -3.97 -6.72 15.49
CA SER A 22 -4.44 -5.40 15.04
C SER A 22 -3.40 -4.69 14.16
N PHE A 23 -2.10 -4.81 14.47
CA PHE A 23 -1.03 -4.20 13.68
C PHE A 23 -0.64 -4.98 12.42
N ALA A 24 -0.95 -6.28 12.35
CA ALA A 24 -0.64 -7.11 11.19
C ALA A 24 -1.57 -6.83 10.00
N MET A 25 -2.74 -6.21 10.24
CA MET A 25 -3.71 -5.89 9.19
C MET A 25 -3.30 -4.69 8.33
N ASP A 26 -2.61 -3.70 8.91
CA ASP A 26 -2.18 -2.50 8.18
C ASP A 26 -0.93 -2.72 7.30
N ALA A 27 -0.20 -3.81 7.49
CA ALA A 27 1.06 -4.06 6.79
C ALA A 27 0.90 -4.47 5.30
N LYS A 28 -0.33 -4.63 4.79
CA LYS A 28 -0.57 -5.19 3.45
C LYS A 28 -0.90 -4.18 2.36
N THR A 29 -1.08 -2.90 2.67
CA THR A 29 -1.36 -1.87 1.66
C THR A 29 -0.17 -0.94 1.53
N SER A 30 0.85 -1.39 0.79
CA SER A 30 1.88 -0.49 0.26
C SER A 30 1.24 0.37 -0.84
N THR A 31 0.39 1.31 -0.45
CA THR A 31 -0.13 2.33 -1.36
C THR A 31 1.03 3.23 -1.73
N THR A 32 1.54 3.05 -2.94
CA THR A 32 2.57 3.94 -3.49
C THR A 32 1.87 5.17 -4.05
N MET A 33 2.55 6.31 -4.15
CA MET A 33 1.99 7.50 -4.78
C MET A 33 2.53 7.63 -6.20
N GLY A 34 1.65 7.89 -7.16
CA GLY A 34 2.01 8.28 -8.53
C GLY A 34 1.68 9.75 -8.76
N TYR A 35 2.38 10.39 -9.69
CA TYR A 35 2.21 11.80 -10.04
C TYR A 35 1.79 11.96 -11.50
N TYR A 36 0.92 12.92 -11.79
CA TYR A 36 0.51 13.25 -13.16
C TYR A 36 0.38 14.76 -13.35
N LEU A 37 0.44 15.20 -14.60
CA LEU A 37 0.26 16.60 -14.95
C LEU A 37 -1.20 16.85 -15.35
N ASP A 38 -1.94 17.52 -14.48
CA ASP A 38 -3.28 18.03 -14.76
C ASP A 38 -3.16 19.38 -15.50
N PRO A 39 -3.86 19.58 -16.64
CA PRO A 39 -3.75 20.80 -17.44
C PRO A 39 -4.34 22.05 -16.76
N ALA A 40 -5.22 21.89 -15.76
CA ALA A 40 -5.84 22.98 -15.02
C ALA A 40 -5.15 23.27 -13.68
N LEU A 41 -4.65 22.23 -13.01
CA LEU A 41 -4.13 22.31 -11.63
C LEU A 41 -2.61 22.11 -11.51
N GLY A 42 -1.94 21.64 -12.56
CA GLY A 42 -0.51 21.32 -12.54
C GLY A 42 -0.23 19.91 -12.03
N VAL A 43 0.93 19.69 -11.39
CA VAL A 43 1.32 18.34 -10.94
C VAL A 43 0.51 17.91 -9.74
N GLN A 44 -0.19 16.80 -9.88
CA GLN A 44 -1.05 16.19 -8.87
C GLN A 44 -0.56 14.80 -8.51
N SER A 45 -0.92 14.30 -7.32
CA SER A 45 -0.59 12.95 -6.88
C SER A 45 -1.85 12.09 -6.67
N VAL A 46 -1.71 10.79 -6.90
CA VAL A 46 -2.79 9.81 -6.75
C VAL A 46 -2.24 8.54 -6.11
N PRO A 47 -2.97 7.91 -5.18
CA PRO A 47 -2.60 6.60 -4.65
C PRO A 47 -2.67 5.55 -5.76
N ILE A 48 -1.57 4.82 -5.97
CA ILE A 48 -1.45 3.73 -6.93
C ILE A 48 -1.17 2.41 -6.22
N GLY A 49 -1.66 1.31 -6.80
CA GLY A 49 -1.37 -0.03 -6.34
C GLY A 49 -0.04 -0.56 -6.88
N ILE A 50 0.24 -1.83 -6.54
CA ILE A 50 1.46 -2.53 -6.98
C ILE A 50 1.49 -2.80 -8.49
N GLU A 51 0.37 -2.62 -9.19
CA GLU A 51 0.29 -2.81 -10.65
C GLU A 51 1.12 -1.78 -11.43
N CYS A 52 1.36 -0.59 -10.88
CA CYS A 52 2.10 0.48 -11.55
C CYS A 52 3.50 0.61 -10.97
N GLN A 53 4.49 0.14 -11.73
CA GLN A 53 5.89 0.10 -11.34
C GLN A 53 6.77 0.75 -12.41
N PRO A 54 7.98 1.24 -12.06
CA PRO A 54 8.96 1.75 -13.03
C PRO A 54 9.62 0.59 -13.78
N ARG A 55 8.82 -0.21 -14.49
CA ARG A 55 9.22 -1.39 -15.27
C ARG A 55 8.83 -1.22 -16.73
N THR A 56 9.13 -2.22 -17.55
CA THR A 56 8.68 -2.29 -18.94
C THR A 56 7.22 -2.75 -19.01
N GLY A 57 6.40 -2.07 -19.80
CA GLY A 57 4.97 -2.37 -19.91
C GLY A 57 4.16 -1.23 -20.54
N PHE A 58 2.84 -1.33 -20.44
CA PHE A 58 1.90 -0.28 -20.89
C PHE A 58 1.99 0.95 -19.98
N ASN A 59 1.66 2.11 -20.53
CA ASN A 59 1.52 3.34 -19.74
C ASN A 59 0.56 3.11 -18.58
N CYS A 60 1.00 3.41 -17.35
CA CYS A 60 0.07 3.52 -16.24
C CYS A 60 -0.56 4.90 -16.30
N GLU A 61 -1.88 4.96 -16.47
CA GLU A 61 -2.61 6.20 -16.66
C GLU A 61 -3.70 6.36 -15.59
N PHE A 62 -3.88 7.59 -15.12
CA PHE A 62 -5.01 7.99 -14.29
C PHE A 62 -5.77 9.09 -15.03
N ASP A 63 -7.06 8.87 -15.27
CA ASP A 63 -7.92 9.81 -16.01
C ASP A 63 -7.37 10.21 -17.41
N GLY A 64 -6.67 9.28 -18.07
CA GLY A 64 -6.03 9.51 -19.37
C GLY A 64 -4.67 10.21 -19.32
N PHE A 65 -4.17 10.53 -18.12
CA PHE A 65 -2.84 11.13 -17.92
C PHE A 65 -1.82 10.09 -17.47
N GLN A 66 -0.63 10.10 -18.07
CA GLN A 66 0.48 9.24 -17.68
C GLN A 66 0.92 9.51 -16.24
N LEU A 67 1.09 8.43 -15.46
CA LEU A 67 1.61 8.47 -14.10
C LEU A 67 3.14 8.38 -14.09
N TYR A 68 3.74 9.06 -13.11
CA TYR A 68 5.18 9.14 -12.89
C TYR A 68 5.51 8.81 -11.44
N ALA A 69 6.72 8.31 -11.21
CA ALA A 69 7.18 7.95 -9.88
C ALA A 69 7.49 9.19 -9.01
N GLU A 70 7.67 10.35 -9.64
CA GLU A 70 8.08 11.60 -9.00
C GLU A 70 7.39 12.82 -9.62
N MET A 71 7.36 13.94 -8.88
CA MET A 71 6.73 15.19 -9.30
C MET A 71 7.41 15.85 -10.51
N GLU A 72 8.67 15.51 -10.78
CA GLU A 72 9.44 16.06 -11.90
C GLU A 72 9.04 15.42 -13.25
N LEU A 73 8.16 14.41 -13.23
CA LEU A 73 7.63 13.73 -14.41
C LEU A 73 8.74 13.12 -15.30
N MET A 74 9.88 12.73 -14.70
CA MET A 74 11.01 12.17 -15.45
C MET A 74 10.94 10.64 -15.54
N ASN A 75 10.50 9.97 -14.47
CA ASN A 75 10.39 8.52 -14.40
C ASN A 75 8.94 8.03 -14.60
N PRO A 76 8.53 7.65 -15.83
CA PRO A 76 7.17 7.19 -16.09
C PRO A 76 6.90 5.82 -15.47
N LEU A 77 5.74 5.68 -14.83
CA LEU A 77 5.25 4.42 -14.32
C LEU A 77 4.56 3.61 -15.42
N ARG A 78 4.79 2.31 -15.40
CA ARG A 78 4.20 1.37 -16.35
C ARG A 78 3.41 0.30 -15.62
N LYS A 79 2.31 -0.12 -16.23
CA LYS A 79 1.53 -1.24 -15.74
C LYS A 79 2.23 -2.54 -16.11
N LEU A 80 2.45 -3.39 -15.12
CA LEU A 80 2.82 -4.79 -15.37
C LEU A 80 1.68 -5.43 -16.17
N ASN A 81 2.02 -6.06 -17.29
CA ASN A 81 1.06 -6.75 -18.17
C ASN A 81 0.10 -7.61 -17.31
N PRO A 82 -1.23 -7.61 -17.58
CA PRO A 82 -2.20 -8.41 -16.81
C PRO A 82 -1.87 -9.90 -16.84
#